data_AF-A0A8E0WPB0-F1
#
_entry.id   AF-A0A8E0WPB0-F1
#
_cell.length_a   1.000
_cell.length_b   1.000
_cell.length_c   1.000
_cell.angle_alpha   90.00
_cell.angle_beta   90.00
_cell.angle_gamma   90.00
#
_symmetry.space_group_name_H-M   'P 1'
#
loop_
_entity.id
_entity.type
_entity.pdbx_description
1 polymer ?
#
loop_
_entity_poly.entity_id
_entity_poly.type
_entity_poly.pdbx_seq_one_letter_code
_entity_poly.pdbx_strand_id
1 'polypeptide(L)'
;ASVALHHKLCHTLGGTFDMPHAQTHTAVLPHAIAYNAPSVPEAMERASRALGGGDPATKLYELAVGLGAEMSLAKLGMPKDGIAKAAALAVANPYPNPRPITEEGIVQLLSRAVEGLPPITA
;
A
#
# COMPACT_ATOMS: atom_id res chain seq x y z
N ALA A 1 5.07 -19.57 4.51
CA ALA A 1 4.88 -18.26 3.83
C ALA A 1 4.45 -17.25 4.87
N SER A 2 5.20 -16.16 5.05
CA SER A 2 4.82 -15.06 5.96
C SER A 2 4.16 -13.95 5.15
N VAL A 3 3.18 -13.26 5.75
CA VAL A 3 2.67 -11.98 5.26
C VAL A 3 3.72 -10.87 5.47
N ALA A 4 3.82 -9.94 4.51
CA ALA A 4 4.76 -8.80 4.52
C ALA A 4 4.01 -7.45 4.52
N LEU A 5 4.65 -6.36 4.07
CA LEU A 5 4.18 -4.98 4.23
C LEU A 5 2.69 -4.77 3.94
N HIS A 6 2.21 -5.17 2.76
CA HIS A 6 0.82 -4.92 2.34
C HIS A 6 -0.20 -5.43 3.36
N HIS A 7 -0.14 -6.72 3.70
CA HIS A 7 -1.10 -7.34 4.60
C HIS A 7 -0.95 -6.79 6.03
N LYS A 8 0.29 -6.62 6.51
CA LYS A 8 0.54 -6.08 7.86
C LYS A 8 0.00 -4.66 8.00
N LEU A 9 0.22 -3.81 7.00
CA LEU A 9 -0.32 -2.45 7.00
C LEU A 9 -1.85 -2.45 6.95
N CYS A 10 -2.48 -3.27 6.11
CA CYS A 10 -3.94 -3.38 6.06
C CYS A 10 -4.53 -3.88 7.39
N HIS A 11 -3.88 -4.85 8.06
CA HIS A 11 -4.27 -5.28 9.41
C HIS A 11 -4.15 -4.16 10.43
N THR A 12 -3.06 -3.39 10.41
CA THR A 12 -2.89 -2.22 11.29
C THR A 12 -4.00 -1.20 11.07
N LEU A 13 -4.29 -0.84 9.81
CA LEU A 13 -5.34 0.13 9.49
C LEU A 13 -6.73 -0.35 9.90
N GLY A 14 -7.08 -1.59 9.55
CA GLY A 14 -8.35 -2.21 9.91
C GLY A 14 -8.54 -2.34 11.43
N GLY A 15 -7.53 -2.84 12.14
CA GLY A 15 -7.62 -3.02 13.60
C GLY A 15 -7.57 -1.71 14.39
N THR A 16 -6.92 -0.66 13.86
CA THR A 16 -6.74 0.62 14.58
C THR A 16 -7.86 1.62 14.31
N PHE A 17 -8.42 1.61 13.09
CA PHE A 17 -9.38 2.63 12.63
C PHE A 17 -10.70 2.05 12.13
N ASP A 18 -10.93 0.74 12.28
CA ASP A 18 -12.14 0.05 11.79
C ASP A 18 -12.37 0.24 10.28
N MET A 19 -11.26 0.26 9.51
CA MET A 19 -11.33 0.47 8.07
C MET A 19 -11.99 -0.70 7.35
N PRO A 20 -12.79 -0.45 6.29
CA PRO A 20 -13.43 -1.51 5.51
C PRO A 20 -12.38 -2.41 4.83
N HIS A 21 -12.44 -3.72 5.10
CA HIS A 21 -11.38 -4.66 4.77
C HIS A 21 -11.00 -4.67 3.28
N ALA A 22 -11.95 -4.99 2.39
CA ALA A 22 -11.66 -5.14 0.96
C ALA A 22 -11.17 -3.83 0.33
N GLN A 23 -11.80 -2.71 0.68
CA GLN A 23 -11.46 -1.38 0.17
C GLN A 23 -10.08 -0.93 0.65
N THR A 24 -9.72 -1.21 1.91
CA THR A 24 -8.38 -0.93 2.44
C THR A 24 -7.31 -1.69 1.66
N HIS A 25 -7.55 -2.98 1.41
CA HIS A 25 -6.63 -3.78 0.61
C HIS A 25 -6.47 -3.22 -0.81
N THR A 26 -7.58 -2.89 -1.48
CA THR A 26 -7.55 -2.28 -2.82
C THR A 26 -6.78 -0.97 -2.85
N ALA A 27 -7.05 -0.06 -1.92
CA ALA A 27 -6.41 1.26 -1.86
C ALA A 27 -4.91 1.17 -1.52
N VAL A 28 -4.49 0.25 -0.64
CA VAL A 28 -3.09 0.15 -0.18
C VAL A 28 -2.19 -0.64 -1.12
N LEU A 29 -2.74 -1.62 -1.86
CA LEU A 29 -1.95 -2.57 -2.66
C LEU A 29 -0.98 -1.89 -3.65
N PRO A 30 -1.41 -0.90 -4.48
CA PRO A 30 -0.50 -0.23 -5.41
C PRO A 30 0.71 0.40 -4.72
N HIS A 31 0.49 1.07 -3.59
CA HIS A 31 1.56 1.77 -2.87
C HIS A 31 2.51 0.81 -2.16
N ALA A 32 2.01 -0.31 -1.63
CA ALA A 32 2.86 -1.33 -1.02
C ALA A 32 3.74 -2.07 -2.06
N ILE A 33 3.23 -2.25 -3.28
CA ILE A 33 4.03 -2.78 -4.40
C ILE A 33 5.10 -1.78 -4.80
N ALA A 34 4.73 -0.51 -5.03
CA ALA A 34 5.68 0.54 -5.37
C ALA A 34 6.79 0.71 -4.31
N TYR A 35 6.42 0.60 -3.02
CA TYR A 35 7.39 0.62 -1.93
C TYR A 35 8.46 -0.47 -2.08
N ASN A 36 8.04 -1.70 -2.37
CA ASN A 36 8.95 -2.84 -2.44
C ASN A 36 9.68 -2.98 -3.78
N ALA A 37 9.17 -2.36 -4.86
CA ALA A 37 9.66 -2.55 -6.22
C ALA A 37 11.19 -2.51 -6.38
N PRO A 38 11.93 -1.56 -5.78
CA PRO A 38 13.39 -1.50 -5.92
C PRO A 38 14.14 -2.70 -5.33
N SER A 39 13.51 -3.43 -4.40
CA SER A 39 14.12 -4.59 -3.72
C SER A 39 13.66 -5.94 -4.29
N VAL A 40 12.75 -5.95 -5.28
CA VAL A 40 12.17 -7.19 -5.85
C VAL A 40 12.01 -7.16 -7.38
N PRO A 41 13.06 -6.82 -8.15
CA PRO A 41 12.96 -6.63 -9.61
C PRO A 41 12.36 -7.85 -10.34
N GLU A 42 12.79 -9.07 -10.02
CA GLU A 42 12.27 -10.30 -10.64
C GLU A 42 10.77 -10.51 -10.38
N ALA A 43 10.28 -10.14 -9.18
CA ALA A 43 8.86 -10.22 -8.86
C ALA A 43 8.07 -9.15 -9.64
N MET A 44 8.63 -7.94 -9.79
CA MET A 44 8.04 -6.86 -10.57
C MET A 44 7.95 -7.24 -12.06
N GLU A 45 8.96 -7.87 -12.64
CA GLU A 45 8.90 -8.36 -14.03
C GLU A 45 7.82 -9.41 -14.25
N ARG A 46 7.70 -10.36 -13.31
CA ARG A 46 6.64 -11.39 -13.34
C ARG A 46 5.25 -10.77 -13.24
N ALA A 47 5.07 -9.81 -12.34
CA ALA A 47 3.82 -9.08 -12.20
C ALA A 47 3.51 -8.24 -13.44
N SER A 48 4.51 -7.56 -14.01
CA SER A 48 4.37 -6.75 -15.22
C SER A 48 3.86 -7.60 -16.38
N ARG A 49 4.50 -8.74 -16.64
CA ARG A 49 4.03 -9.70 -17.65
C ARG A 49 2.59 -10.17 -17.42
N ALA A 50 2.22 -10.49 -16.17
CA ALA A 50 0.87 -10.93 -15.84
C ALA A 50 -0.19 -9.85 -16.06
N LEU A 51 0.19 -8.57 -15.94
CA LEU A 51 -0.67 -7.41 -16.15
C LEU A 51 -0.63 -6.87 -17.59
N GLY A 52 0.04 -7.57 -18.52
CA GLY A 52 0.13 -7.15 -19.93
C GLY A 52 1.21 -6.10 -20.20
N GLY A 53 2.18 -5.93 -19.31
CA GLY A 53 3.30 -4.99 -19.40
C GLY A 53 3.11 -3.70 -18.58
N GLY A 54 4.17 -2.89 -18.54
CA GLY A 54 4.20 -1.63 -17.77
C GLY A 54 4.51 -1.83 -16.28
N ASP A 55 4.44 -0.75 -15.50
CA ASP A 55 4.68 -0.79 -14.07
C ASP A 55 3.49 -1.44 -13.30
N PRO A 56 3.70 -2.55 -12.57
CA PRO A 56 2.65 -3.25 -11.85
C PRO A 56 1.88 -2.41 -10.83
N ALA A 57 2.56 -1.51 -10.10
CA ALA A 57 1.90 -0.69 -9.08
C ALA A 57 0.90 0.27 -9.73
N THR A 58 1.33 0.96 -10.78
CA THR A 58 0.50 1.86 -11.58
C THR A 58 -0.65 1.12 -12.25
N LYS A 59 -0.38 -0.04 -12.88
CA LYS A 59 -1.41 -0.87 -13.52
C LYS A 59 -2.51 -1.32 -12.57
N LEU A 60 -2.16 -1.72 -11.36
CA LEU A 60 -3.14 -2.13 -10.35
C LEU A 60 -3.97 -0.94 -9.84
N TYR A 61 -3.36 0.23 -9.71
CA TYR A 61 -4.08 1.46 -9.39
C TYR A 61 -5.08 1.82 -10.51
N GLU A 62 -4.63 1.84 -11.76
CA GLU A 62 -5.47 2.12 -12.94
C GLU A 62 -6.62 1.13 -13.07
N LEU A 63 -6.36 -0.16 -12.85
CA LEU A 63 -7.38 -1.21 -12.85
C LEU A 63 -8.44 -0.95 -11.78
N ALA A 64 -8.03 -0.67 -10.54
CA ALA A 64 -8.95 -0.42 -9.44
C ALA A 64 -9.83 0.81 -9.71
N VAL A 65 -9.23 1.91 -10.19
CA VAL A 65 -9.97 3.12 -10.59
C VAL A 65 -10.92 2.83 -11.75
N GLY A 66 -10.49 2.09 -12.77
CA GLY A 66 -11.33 1.72 -13.91
C GLY A 66 -12.53 0.84 -13.55
N LEU A 67 -12.43 0.08 -12.45
CA LEU A 67 -13.52 -0.71 -11.88
C LEU A 67 -14.43 0.11 -10.93
N GLY A 68 -14.14 1.40 -10.73
CA GLY A 68 -14.91 2.29 -9.85
C GLY A 68 -14.61 2.13 -8.37
N ALA A 69 -13.43 1.58 -8.00
CA ALA A 69 -13.04 1.49 -6.60
C ALA A 69 -12.73 2.89 -6.01
N GLU A 70 -13.15 3.12 -4.77
CA GLU A 70 -12.69 4.27 -4.00
C GLU A 70 -11.26 4.01 -3.50
N MET A 71 -10.33 4.89 -3.88
CA MET A 71 -8.89 4.74 -3.62
C MET A 71 -8.40 5.62 -2.46
N SER A 72 -9.19 6.59 -2.01
CA SER A 72 -8.82 7.48 -0.90
C SER A 72 -9.12 6.84 0.45
N LEU A 73 -8.07 6.57 1.24
CA LEU A 73 -8.25 6.09 2.61
C LEU A 73 -9.02 7.12 3.47
N ALA A 74 -8.88 8.42 3.22
CA ALA A 74 -9.67 9.44 3.92
C ALA A 74 -11.17 9.27 3.65
N LYS A 75 -11.57 9.06 2.39
CA LYS A 75 -12.98 8.83 2.04
C LYS A 75 -13.50 7.48 2.54
N LEU A 76 -12.61 6.52 2.75
CA LEU A 76 -12.92 5.23 3.37
C LEU A 76 -13.00 5.27 4.91
N GLY A 77 -12.75 6.42 5.53
CA GLY A 77 -12.92 6.63 6.98
C GLY A 77 -11.63 6.80 7.79
N MET A 78 -10.46 6.85 7.15
CA MET A 78 -9.19 7.03 7.87
C MET A 78 -9.12 8.42 8.53
N PRO A 79 -8.79 8.52 9.83
CA PRO A 79 -8.78 9.79 10.54
C PRO A 79 -7.57 10.66 10.13
N LYS A 80 -7.67 11.97 10.40
CA LYS A 80 -6.65 12.96 10.01
C LYS A 80 -5.26 12.69 10.59
N ASP A 81 -5.20 12.16 11.81
CA ASP A 81 -3.97 11.76 12.51
C ASP A 81 -3.54 10.32 12.17
N GLY A 82 -4.29 9.63 11.32
CA GLY A 82 -4.11 8.22 11.03
C GLY A 82 -2.75 7.87 10.42
N ILE A 83 -2.15 8.77 9.63
CA ILE A 83 -0.83 8.55 9.01
C ILE A 83 0.24 8.38 10.08
N ALA A 84 0.35 9.34 10.99
CA ALA A 84 1.37 9.33 12.04
C ALA A 84 1.22 8.10 12.94
N LYS A 85 -0.02 7.79 13.36
CA LYS A 85 -0.29 6.62 14.20
C LYS A 85 0.01 5.30 13.49
N ALA A 86 -0.39 5.15 12.22
CA ALA A 86 -0.13 3.94 11.44
C ALA A 86 1.37 3.75 11.16
N ALA A 87 2.11 4.82 10.85
CA ALA A 87 3.55 4.76 10.61
C ALA A 87 4.32 4.31 11.85
N ALA A 88 4.04 4.90 13.01
CA ALA A 88 4.62 4.48 14.29
C ALA A 88 4.31 3.01 14.61
N LEU A 89 3.06 2.56 14.42
CA LEU A 89 2.67 1.16 14.63
C LEU A 89 3.34 0.19 13.65
N ALA A 90 3.54 0.60 12.40
CA ALA A 90 4.15 -0.24 11.37
C ALA A 90 5.63 -0.56 11.67
N VAL A 91 6.35 0.34 12.34
CA VAL A 91 7.76 0.15 12.72
C VAL A 91 7.96 -0.41 14.12
N ALA A 92 6.96 -0.28 15.01
CA ALA A 92 7.05 -0.76 16.39
C ALA A 92 7.21 -2.28 16.51
N ASN A 93 6.70 -3.05 15.55
CA ASN A 93 6.81 -4.50 15.50
C ASN A 93 7.48 -4.94 14.20
N PRO A 94 8.81 -5.01 14.14
CA PRO A 94 9.53 -5.40 12.93
C PRO A 94 9.11 -6.79 12.45
N TYR A 95 8.94 -6.93 11.13
CA TYR A 95 8.69 -8.20 10.47
C TYR A 95 9.48 -8.27 9.16
N PRO A 96 9.77 -9.49 8.64
CA PRO A 96 10.48 -9.64 7.38
C PRO A 96 9.75 -8.95 6.22
N ASN A 97 10.45 -8.06 5.52
CA ASN A 97 10.00 -7.43 4.29
C ASN A 97 11.22 -7.20 3.35
N PRO A 98 11.10 -7.35 2.03
CA PRO A 98 12.25 -7.26 1.11
C PRO A 98 12.97 -5.92 1.15
N ARG A 99 12.22 -4.84 1.40
CA ARG A 99 12.77 -3.51 1.67
C ARG A 99 12.64 -3.21 3.17
N PRO A 100 13.67 -2.69 3.86
CA PRO A 100 13.55 -2.25 5.24
C PRO A 100 12.40 -1.27 5.41
N ILE A 101 11.53 -1.52 6.39
CA ILE A 101 10.38 -0.67 6.68
C ILE A 101 10.84 0.48 7.58
N THR A 102 10.63 1.72 7.13
CA THR A 102 10.95 2.93 7.89
C THR A 102 9.70 3.78 8.09
N GLU A 103 9.68 4.59 9.14
CA GLU A 103 8.54 5.44 9.46
C GLU A 103 8.29 6.44 8.32
N GLU A 104 9.36 7.08 7.81
CA GLU A 104 9.29 8.01 6.67
C GLU A 104 8.73 7.33 5.43
N GLY A 105 9.13 6.09 5.19
CA GLY A 105 8.67 5.29 4.06
C GLY A 105 7.18 4.99 4.14
N ILE A 106 6.66 4.68 5.33
CA ILE A 106 5.24 4.43 5.56
C ILE A 106 4.43 5.74 5.49
N VAL A 107 4.97 6.85 6.01
CA VAL A 107 4.37 8.18 5.84
C VAL A 107 4.21 8.51 4.36
N GLN A 108 5.27 8.37 3.55
CA GLN A 108 5.19 8.66 2.11
C GLN A 108 4.15 7.78 1.38
N LEU A 109 4.11 6.48 1.71
CA LEU A 109 3.13 5.53 1.19
C LEU A 109 1.70 6.01 1.52
N LEU A 110 1.44 6.28 2.80
CA LEU A 110 0.10 6.62 3.30
C LEU A 110 -0.35 8.01 2.88
N SER A 111 0.53 9.01 2.79
CA SER A 111 0.14 10.37 2.35
C SER A 111 -0.56 10.36 1.00
N ARG A 112 -0.10 9.51 0.07
CA ARG A 112 -0.75 9.38 -1.24
C ARG A 112 -2.02 8.55 -1.19
N ALA A 113 -2.00 7.44 -0.46
CA ALA A 113 -3.16 6.56 -0.31
C ALA A 113 -4.34 7.28 0.39
N VAL A 114 -4.06 8.16 1.35
CA VAL A 114 -5.07 8.99 2.02
C VAL A 114 -5.76 9.93 1.04
N GLU A 115 -5.00 10.56 0.14
CA GLU A 115 -5.55 11.44 -0.89
C GLU A 115 -6.15 10.69 -2.09
N GLY A 116 -5.94 9.37 -2.18
CA GLY A 116 -6.35 8.57 -3.32
C GLY A 116 -5.58 8.91 -4.60
N LEU A 117 -4.31 9.31 -4.46
CA LEU A 117 -3.41 9.60 -5.58
C LEU A 117 -2.73 8.32 -6.08
N PRO A 118 -2.29 8.25 -7.36
CA PRO A 118 -1.53 7.10 -7.86
C PRO A 118 -0.22 6.90 -7.07
N PRO A 119 0.35 5.69 -6.99
CA PRO A 119 1.62 5.46 -6.31
C PRO A 119 2.79 6.25 -6.96
N ILE A 120 3.84 6.54 -6.18
CA ILE A 120 5.11 7.01 -6.75
C ILE A 120 5.93 5.78 -7.13
N THR A 121 6.22 5.64 -8.42
CA THR A 121 7.14 4.63 -8.93
C THR A 121 8.57 5.16 -8.87
N ALA A 122 9.53 4.29 -8.57
CA ALA A 122 10.96 4.59 -8.68
C ALA A 122 11.42 4.62 -10.14
#